data_AF-A0A354T981-F1
#
_entry.id   AF-A0A354T981-F1
#
_cell.length_a   1.000
_cell.length_b   1.000
_cell.length_c   1.000
_cell.angle_alpha   90.00
_cell.angle_beta   90.00
_cell.angle_gamma   90.00
#
_symmetry.space_group_name_H-M   'P 1'
#
loop_
_entity.id
_entity.type
_entity.pdbx_description
1 polymer ?
#
loop_
_entity_poly.entity_id
_entity_poly.type
_entity_poly.pdbx_seq_one_letter_code
_entity_poly.pdbx_strand_id
1 'polypeptide(L)'
;MPLKGAQQLKVTAHYTDGSTRDVTKRALYEANEKAMAETTETGRVQLFDLPGDVAVMVRYQGKVSTFRATVPLGAPVDKLPPASNFVDDLVFAKLKTIGMPPSDIADDGTFVRRLTLDLTGRLPTAAEMKDFMASKDANKRAALTDRLLDSPE
;
A
#
# COMPACT_ATOMS: atom_id res chain seq x y z
N MET A 1 -12.25 3.05 9.49
CA MET A 1 -13.44 2.26 9.88
C MET A 1 -12.99 1.13 10.78
N PRO A 2 -13.79 0.75 11.79
CA PRO A 2 -13.44 -0.36 12.67
C PRO A 2 -13.46 -1.71 11.94
N LEU A 3 -12.72 -2.68 12.48
CA LEU A 3 -12.80 -4.08 12.07
C LEU A 3 -14.25 -4.58 12.12
N LYS A 4 -14.65 -5.38 11.13
CA LYS A 4 -16.02 -5.88 10.95
C LYS A 4 -17.08 -4.77 10.85
N GLY A 5 -16.67 -3.53 10.62
CA GLY A 5 -17.55 -2.38 10.47
C GLY A 5 -18.29 -2.40 9.14
N ALA A 6 -19.41 -1.68 9.09
CA ALA A 6 -20.21 -1.51 7.88
C ALA A 6 -20.45 -0.03 7.58
N GLN A 7 -20.50 0.32 6.30
CA GLN A 7 -20.82 1.67 5.83
C GLN A 7 -21.88 1.60 4.74
N GLN A 8 -22.93 2.41 4.86
CA GLN A 8 -23.88 2.64 3.77
C GLN A 8 -23.37 3.79 2.91
N LEU A 9 -23.25 3.56 1.61
CA LEU A 9 -22.95 4.59 0.62
C LEU A 9 -24.24 5.13 0.01
N LYS A 10 -24.23 6.40 -0.35
CA LYS A 10 -25.26 7.04 -1.18
C LYS A 10 -24.58 7.62 -2.41
N VAL A 11 -25.07 7.28 -3.59
CA VAL A 11 -24.49 7.72 -4.87
C VAL A 11 -25.46 8.68 -5.54
N THR A 12 -25.00 9.91 -5.75
CA THR A 12 -25.77 10.96 -6.42
C THR A 12 -25.14 11.25 -7.78
N ALA A 13 -25.91 11.07 -8.86
CA ALA A 13 -25.51 11.49 -10.19
C ALA A 13 -25.92 12.95 -10.40
N HIS A 14 -25.01 13.76 -10.92
CA HIS A 14 -25.26 15.14 -11.36
C HIS A 14 -25.25 15.16 -12.90
N TYR A 15 -26.34 15.62 -13.50
CA TYR A 15 -26.53 15.66 -14.95
C TYR A 15 -26.25 17.05 -15.52
N THR A 16 -26.03 17.13 -16.83
CA THR A 16 -25.72 18.38 -17.54
C THR A 16 -26.90 19.35 -17.60
N ASP A 17 -28.12 18.87 -17.44
CA ASP A 17 -29.34 19.68 -17.29
C ASP A 17 -29.48 20.30 -15.88
N GLY A 18 -28.48 20.10 -15.01
CA GLY A 18 -28.47 20.57 -13.63
C GLY A 18 -29.25 19.68 -12.66
N SER A 19 -29.96 18.66 -13.15
CA SER A 19 -30.69 17.73 -12.29
C SER A 19 -29.74 16.79 -11.52
N THR A 20 -30.21 16.32 -10.37
CA THR A 20 -29.50 15.30 -9.57
C THR A 20 -30.41 14.12 -9.30
N ARG A 21 -29.85 12.91 -9.28
CA ARG A 21 -30.61 11.70 -8.99
C ARG A 21 -29.85 10.78 -8.05
N ASP A 22 -30.57 10.20 -7.09
CA ASP A 22 -30.07 9.07 -6.33
C ASP A 22 -29.99 7.85 -7.25
N VAL A 23 -28.77 7.37 -7.46
CA VAL A 23 -28.46 6.21 -8.30
C VAL A 23 -27.82 5.09 -7.47
N THR A 24 -27.99 5.10 -6.15
CA THR A 24 -27.36 4.14 -5.24
C THR A 24 -27.65 2.69 -5.65
N LYS A 25 -28.90 2.37 -5.99
CA LYS A 25 -29.29 1.01 -6.45
C LYS A 25 -28.98 0.71 -7.91
N ARG A 26 -28.49 1.70 -8.67
CA ARG A 26 -28.15 1.57 -10.09
C ARG A 26 -26.64 1.63 -10.34
N ALA A 27 -25.87 2.00 -9.32
CA ALA A 27 -24.43 1.99 -9.36
C ALA A 27 -23.92 0.57 -9.10
N LEU A 28 -22.81 0.23 -9.74
CA LEU A 28 -22.06 -0.99 -9.47
C LEU A 28 -20.99 -0.70 -8.42
N TYR A 29 -20.85 -1.57 -7.44
CA TYR A 29 -19.85 -1.48 -6.38
C TYR A 29 -18.90 -2.67 -6.50
N GLU A 30 -17.60 -2.41 -6.42
CA GLU A 30 -16.59 -3.45 -6.46
C GLU A 30 -15.42 -3.11 -5.55
N ALA A 31 -15.16 -3.95 -4.55
CA ALA A 31 -13.96 -3.87 -3.72
C ALA A 31 -12.73 -4.34 -4.51
N ASN A 32 -11.62 -3.60 -4.41
CA ASN A 32 -10.34 -4.00 -4.99
C ASN A 32 -9.74 -5.23 -4.30
N GLU A 33 -10.03 -5.42 -3.02
CA GLU A 33 -9.62 -6.57 -2.22
C GLU A 33 -10.84 -7.24 -1.60
N LYS A 34 -11.28 -8.35 -2.22
CA LYS A 34 -12.49 -9.07 -1.81
C LYS A 34 -12.31 -9.80 -0.49
N ALA A 35 -11.07 -10.12 -0.09
CA ALA A 35 -10.80 -10.69 1.21
C ALA A 35 -10.99 -9.68 2.36
N MET A 36 -10.94 -8.37 2.07
CA MET A 36 -11.10 -7.31 3.07
C MET A 36 -12.52 -6.77 3.17
N ALA A 37 -13.23 -6.68 2.04
CA ALA A 37 -14.55 -6.09 2.00
C ALA A 37 -15.47 -6.78 0.99
N GLU A 38 -16.74 -6.85 1.36
CA GLU A 38 -17.84 -7.21 0.47
C GLU A 38 -18.74 -5.99 0.25
N THR A 39 -19.35 -5.92 -0.93
CA THR A 39 -20.23 -4.83 -1.32
C THR A 39 -21.55 -5.36 -1.87
N THR A 40 -22.66 -4.78 -1.46
CA THR A 40 -23.98 -5.13 -1.97
C THR A 40 -24.43 -4.20 -3.09
N GLU A 41 -25.40 -4.62 -3.91
CA GLU A 41 -26.05 -3.79 -4.94
C GLU A 41 -26.77 -2.56 -4.37
N THR A 42 -27.07 -2.57 -3.06
CA THR A 42 -27.66 -1.44 -2.35
C THR A 42 -26.63 -0.43 -1.84
N GLY A 43 -25.34 -0.62 -2.15
CA GLY A 43 -24.26 0.27 -1.73
C GLY A 43 -23.83 0.10 -0.28
N ARG A 44 -24.14 -1.04 0.35
CA ARG A 44 -23.61 -1.37 1.69
C ARG A 44 -22.24 -2.00 1.52
N VAL A 45 -21.23 -1.40 2.15
CA VAL A 45 -19.87 -1.93 2.27
C VAL A 45 -19.75 -2.59 3.63
N GLN A 46 -19.38 -3.87 3.66
CA GLN A 46 -19.11 -4.62 4.87
C GLN A 46 -17.64 -5.01 4.89
N LEU A 47 -16.93 -4.61 5.94
CA LEU A 47 -15.55 -4.99 6.17
C LEU A 47 -15.50 -6.32 6.92
N PHE A 48 -14.42 -7.06 6.71
CA PHE A 48 -14.11 -8.27 7.47
C PHE A 48 -13.10 -7.98 8.59
N ASP A 49 -12.20 -8.91 8.86
CA ASP A 49 -11.22 -8.89 9.95
C ASP A 49 -9.78 -8.64 9.49
N LEU A 50 -9.55 -8.45 8.19
CA LEU A 50 -8.24 -8.08 7.66
C LEU A 50 -7.99 -6.56 7.81
N PRO A 51 -6.91 -6.15 8.49
CA PRO A 51 -6.49 -4.75 8.54
C PRO A 51 -5.83 -4.32 7.21
N GLY A 52 -5.90 -3.04 6.91
CA GLY A 52 -5.32 -2.45 5.69
C GLY A 52 -6.18 -1.33 5.11
N ASP A 53 -5.84 -0.91 3.89
CA ASP A 53 -6.65 0.02 3.10
C ASP A 53 -7.42 -0.73 2.02
N VAL A 54 -8.73 -0.51 1.97
CA VAL A 54 -9.60 -1.05 0.90
C VAL A 54 -10.28 0.09 0.16
N ALA A 55 -10.36 -0.05 -1.16
CA ALA A 55 -11.08 0.87 -2.02
C ALA A 55 -12.25 0.15 -2.68
N VAL A 56 -13.43 0.75 -2.58
CA VAL A 56 -14.63 0.33 -3.31
C VAL A 56 -14.81 1.25 -4.50
N MET A 57 -14.63 0.70 -5.69
CA MET A 57 -14.98 1.36 -6.95
C MET A 57 -16.50 1.45 -7.07
N VAL A 58 -16.99 2.63 -7.40
CA VAL A 58 -18.41 2.91 -7.64
C VAL A 58 -18.55 3.35 -9.08
N ARG A 59 -19.29 2.59 -9.90
CA ARG A 59 -19.46 2.87 -11.33
C ARG A 59 -20.91 3.14 -11.68
N TYR A 60 -21.16 4.17 -12.48
CA TYR A 60 -22.48 4.48 -13.02
C TYR A 60 -22.37 5.17 -14.38
N GLN A 61 -23.01 4.62 -15.42
CA GLN A 61 -23.00 5.17 -16.79
C GLN A 61 -21.62 5.62 -17.31
N GLY A 62 -20.59 4.78 -17.12
CA GLY A 62 -19.21 5.08 -17.56
C GLY A 62 -18.44 6.07 -16.67
N LYS A 63 -19.07 6.65 -15.63
CA LYS A 63 -18.38 7.42 -14.60
C LYS A 63 -17.92 6.50 -13.47
N VAL A 64 -16.76 6.81 -12.90
CA VAL A 64 -16.16 6.07 -11.79
C VAL A 64 -15.88 7.03 -10.64
N SER A 65 -16.24 6.61 -9.43
CA SER A 65 -15.82 7.22 -8.17
C SER A 65 -15.29 6.12 -7.25
N THR A 66 -14.66 6.50 -6.15
CA THR A 66 -14.10 5.54 -5.19
C THR A 66 -14.44 5.93 -3.77
N PHE A 67 -14.93 4.97 -2.99
CA PHE A 67 -14.97 5.05 -1.53
C PHE A 67 -13.71 4.37 -0.98
N ARG A 68 -13.01 5.01 -0.05
CA ARG A 68 -11.82 4.43 0.61
C ARG A 68 -12.10 4.24 2.09
N ALA A 69 -11.79 3.05 2.58
CA ALA A 69 -11.85 2.74 4.01
C ALA A 69 -10.49 2.21 4.46
N THR A 70 -9.99 2.80 5.55
CA THR A 70 -8.82 2.30 6.27
C THR A 70 -9.30 1.51 7.47
N VAL A 71 -8.87 0.24 7.56
CA VAL A 71 -9.09 -0.65 8.68
C VAL A 71 -7.78 -0.73 9.48
N PRO A 72 -7.68 -0.05 10.63
CA PRO A 72 -6.44 -0.05 11.39
C PRO A 72 -6.19 -1.43 12.02
N LEU A 73 -4.92 -1.83 12.07
CA LEU A 73 -4.48 -2.94 12.92
C LEU A 73 -4.58 -2.53 14.41
N GLY A 74 -4.32 -1.26 14.70
CA GLY A 74 -4.46 -0.69 16.05
C GLY A 74 -3.33 -1.08 17.01
N ALA A 75 -2.22 -1.63 16.50
CA ALA A 75 -1.03 -1.90 17.30
C ALA A 75 -0.24 -0.59 17.54
N PRO A 76 0.49 -0.48 18.67
CA PRO A 76 1.33 0.67 18.96
C PRO A 76 2.49 0.76 17.95
N VAL A 77 2.78 1.99 17.51
CA VAL A 77 3.86 2.29 16.55
C VAL A 77 4.89 3.16 17.27
N ASP A 78 5.61 2.53 18.20
CA ASP A 78 6.53 3.23 19.11
C ASP A 78 7.92 3.44 18.52
N LYS A 79 8.32 2.55 17.58
CA LYS A 79 9.65 2.55 16.96
C LYS A 79 9.50 2.65 15.45
N LEU A 80 10.12 3.66 14.88
CA LEU A 80 10.28 3.83 13.45
C LEU A 80 11.77 3.84 13.11
N PRO A 81 12.17 3.28 11.96
CA PRO A 81 13.53 3.45 11.47
C PRO A 81 13.77 4.92 11.08
N PRO A 82 15.05 5.34 10.96
CA PRO A 82 15.37 6.67 10.44
C PRO A 82 14.80 6.86 9.03
N ALA A 83 14.17 8.01 8.78
CA ALA A 83 13.72 8.38 7.44
C ALA A 83 14.94 8.66 6.55
N SER A 84 14.96 8.06 5.36
CA SER A 84 15.99 8.29 4.35
C SER A 84 15.56 9.35 3.34
N ASN A 85 14.26 9.49 3.08
CA ASN A 85 13.71 10.51 2.19
C ASN A 85 12.26 10.91 2.59
N PHE A 86 11.69 11.87 1.87
CA PHE A 86 10.34 12.40 2.16
C PHE A 86 9.22 11.36 2.01
N VAL A 87 9.42 10.30 1.23
CA VAL A 87 8.45 9.21 1.08
C VAL A 87 8.37 8.41 2.38
N ASP A 88 9.48 8.20 3.06
CA ASP A 88 9.50 7.51 4.36
C ASP A 88 8.66 8.27 5.39
N ASP A 89 8.72 9.61 5.41
CA ASP A 89 7.90 10.43 6.30
C ASP A 89 6.39 10.21 6.05
N LEU A 90 5.98 10.14 4.78
CA LEU A 90 4.59 9.86 4.39
C LEU A 90 4.17 8.44 4.78
N VAL A 91 5.04 7.45 4.56
CA VAL A 91 4.82 6.06 4.94
C VAL A 91 4.67 5.94 6.46
N PHE A 92 5.58 6.54 7.22
CA PHE A 92 5.57 6.52 8.69
C PHE A 92 4.33 7.20 9.27
N ALA A 93 3.92 8.33 8.70
CA ALA A 93 2.67 9.00 9.09
C ALA A 93 1.46 8.08 8.87
N LYS A 94 1.42 7.36 7.74
CA LYS A 94 0.36 6.38 7.46
C LYS A 94 0.41 5.19 8.41
N LEU A 95 1.58 4.61 8.66
CA LEU A 95 1.78 3.48 9.59
C LEU A 95 1.27 3.82 10.99
N LYS A 96 1.60 5.02 11.51
CA LYS A 96 1.06 5.52 12.79
C LYS A 96 -0.47 5.62 12.77
N THR A 97 -1.03 6.18 11.70
CA THR A 97 -2.49 6.37 11.56
C THR A 97 -3.24 5.05 11.60
N ILE A 98 -2.67 3.99 11.01
CA ILE A 98 -3.30 2.66 10.95
C ILE A 98 -2.90 1.73 12.10
N GLY A 99 -1.99 2.17 12.98
CA GLY A 99 -1.45 1.36 14.06
C GLY A 99 -0.71 0.13 13.54
N MET A 100 0.14 0.29 12.54
CA MET A 100 0.94 -0.80 11.94
C MET A 100 2.43 -0.55 12.20
N PRO A 101 3.08 -1.34 13.09
CA PRO A 101 4.51 -1.21 13.30
C PRO A 101 5.28 -1.67 12.06
N PRO A 102 6.34 -0.96 11.64
CA PRO A 102 7.20 -1.41 10.54
C PRO A 102 7.98 -2.65 10.93
N SER A 103 8.42 -3.42 9.94
CA SER A 103 9.41 -4.49 10.16
C SER A 103 10.79 -3.91 10.48
N ASP A 104 11.62 -4.71 11.15
CA ASP A 104 13.00 -4.36 11.42
C ASP A 104 13.82 -4.19 10.13
N ILE A 105 14.86 -3.34 10.21
CA ILE A 105 15.81 -3.17 9.12
C ILE A 105 16.51 -4.50 8.85
N ALA A 106 16.44 -4.95 7.61
CA ALA A 106 17.10 -6.19 7.18
C ALA A 106 18.62 -6.11 7.43
N ASP A 107 19.22 -7.24 7.82
CA ASP A 107 20.67 -7.38 7.87
C ASP A 107 21.29 -7.26 6.48
N ASP A 108 22.58 -7.01 6.44
CA ASP A 108 23.31 -6.75 5.19
C ASP A 108 23.21 -7.93 4.20
N GLY A 109 23.20 -9.18 4.66
CA GLY A 109 23.17 -10.32 3.76
C GLY A 109 21.79 -10.54 3.15
N THR A 110 20.75 -10.38 3.97
CA THR A 110 19.37 -10.36 3.49
C THR A 110 19.13 -9.20 2.53
N PHE A 111 19.67 -8.01 2.82
CA PHE A 111 19.56 -6.83 1.97
C PHE A 111 20.16 -7.07 0.59
N VAL A 112 21.42 -7.49 0.50
CA VAL A 112 22.10 -7.74 -0.79
C VAL A 112 21.34 -8.79 -1.61
N ARG A 113 20.96 -9.91 -0.97
CA ARG A 113 20.23 -10.97 -1.67
C ARG A 113 18.90 -10.51 -2.23
N ARG A 114 18.09 -9.77 -1.46
CA ARG A 114 16.79 -9.26 -1.91
C ARG A 114 16.96 -8.22 -3.01
N LEU A 115 17.86 -7.26 -2.81
CA LEU A 115 18.09 -6.18 -3.76
C LEU A 115 18.55 -6.70 -5.12
N THR A 116 19.50 -7.64 -5.16
CA THR A 116 19.95 -8.24 -6.43
C THR A 116 18.82 -9.02 -7.11
N LEU A 117 18.05 -9.82 -6.36
CA LEU A 117 16.92 -10.55 -6.92
C LEU A 117 15.85 -9.62 -7.49
N ASP A 118 15.49 -8.58 -6.75
CA ASP A 118 14.41 -7.67 -7.12
C ASP A 118 14.79 -6.76 -8.31
N LEU A 119 16.05 -6.31 -8.38
CA LEU A 119 16.50 -5.40 -9.44
C LEU A 119 17.05 -6.10 -10.68
N THR A 120 17.66 -7.28 -10.53
CA THR A 120 18.37 -7.97 -11.64
C THR A 120 17.86 -9.38 -11.92
N GLY A 121 16.93 -9.90 -11.12
CA GLY A 121 16.38 -11.25 -11.32
C GLY A 121 17.33 -12.41 -10.98
N ARG A 122 18.56 -12.12 -10.52
CA ARG A 122 19.56 -13.14 -10.14
C ARG A 122 19.98 -13.06 -8.68
N LEU A 123 20.65 -14.09 -8.21
CA LEU A 123 21.34 -14.06 -6.91
C LEU A 123 22.62 -13.22 -7.00
N PRO A 124 23.07 -12.62 -5.89
CA PRO A 124 24.37 -11.94 -5.84
C PRO A 124 25.50 -12.95 -6.07
N THR A 125 26.52 -12.54 -6.80
CA THR A 125 27.73 -13.35 -6.93
C THR A 125 28.53 -13.35 -5.62
N ALA A 126 29.38 -14.36 -5.44
CA ALA A 126 30.24 -14.43 -4.25
C ALA A 126 31.16 -13.20 -4.11
N ALA A 127 31.63 -12.65 -5.24
CA ALA A 127 32.46 -11.45 -5.27
C ALA A 127 31.66 -10.22 -4.79
N GLU A 128 30.48 -9.97 -5.36
CA GLU A 128 29.63 -8.83 -4.97
C GLU A 128 29.26 -8.86 -3.49
N MET A 129 28.91 -10.05 -2.99
CA MET A 129 28.60 -10.25 -1.58
C MET A 129 29.82 -9.93 -0.69
N LYS A 130 31.00 -10.44 -1.06
CA LYS A 130 32.24 -10.21 -0.33
C LYS A 130 32.61 -8.72 -0.32
N ASP A 131 32.52 -8.05 -1.46
CA ASP A 131 32.86 -6.65 -1.60
C ASP A 131 31.90 -5.76 -0.78
N PHE A 132 30.61 -6.08 -0.79
CA PHE A 132 29.62 -5.37 0.03
C PHE A 132 29.86 -5.55 1.53
N MET A 133 30.20 -6.76 1.97
CA MET A 133 30.50 -7.05 3.37
C MET A 133 31.80 -6.40 3.84
N ALA A 134 32.79 -6.28 2.96
CA ALA A 134 34.06 -5.62 3.27
C ALA A 134 33.94 -4.09 3.31
N SER A 135 32.97 -3.50 2.61
CA SER A 135 32.76 -2.06 2.57
C SER A 135 32.33 -1.51 3.94
N LYS A 136 33.05 -0.47 4.39
CA LYS A 136 32.75 0.34 5.59
C LYS A 136 32.10 1.67 5.25
N ASP A 137 31.77 1.90 3.99
CA ASP A 137 31.08 3.12 3.57
C ASP A 137 29.68 3.15 4.20
N ALA A 138 29.35 4.27 4.86
CA ALA A 138 28.02 4.49 5.43
C ALA A 138 26.92 4.47 4.35
N ASN A 139 27.27 4.80 3.10
CA ASN A 139 26.36 4.84 1.96
C ASN A 139 26.39 3.56 1.10
N LYS A 140 27.06 2.48 1.54
CA LYS A 140 27.25 1.27 0.73
C LYS A 140 25.94 0.66 0.20
N ARG A 141 24.83 0.82 0.94
CA ARG A 141 23.49 0.35 0.51
C ARG A 141 22.96 1.14 -0.67
N ALA A 142 23.04 2.47 -0.61
CA ALA A 142 22.63 3.34 -1.71
C ALA A 142 23.51 3.13 -2.94
N ALA A 143 24.83 3.08 -2.75
CA ALA A 143 25.78 2.84 -3.84
C ALA A 143 25.57 1.49 -4.53
N LEU A 144 25.21 0.43 -3.78
CA LEU A 144 24.84 -0.85 -4.37
C LEU A 144 23.55 -0.76 -5.19
N THR A 145 22.52 -0.06 -4.68
CA THR A 145 21.27 0.18 -5.41
C THR A 145 21.53 0.86 -6.74
N ASP A 146 22.26 1.98 -6.73
CA ASP A 146 22.57 2.74 -7.95
C ASP A 146 23.35 1.88 -8.95
N ARG A 147 24.38 1.15 -8.48
CA ARG A 147 25.16 0.24 -9.33
C ARG A 147 24.30 -0.84 -9.99
N LEU A 148 23.32 -1.39 -9.27
CA LEU A 148 22.43 -2.43 -9.81
C LEU A 148 21.39 -1.84 -10.77
N LEU A 149 20.90 -0.63 -10.53
CA LEU A 149 19.98 0.07 -11.44
C LEU A 149 20.66 0.46 -12.76
N ASP A 150 21.95 0.80 -12.71
CA ASP A 150 22.75 1.13 -13.89
C ASP A 150 23.32 -0.12 -14.60
N SER A 151 23.05 -1.31 -14.07
CA SER A 151 23.55 -2.57 -14.63
C SER A 151 22.86 -2.88 -15.96
N PRO A 152 23.58 -3.38 -16.98
CA PRO A 152 22.99 -3.71 -18.29
C PRO A 152 22.22 -5.05 -18.30
N GLU A 153 22.01 -5.66 -17.13
CA GLU A 153 21.41 -6.99 -16.97
C GLU A 153 19.89 -6.99 -17.17
#